data_AF-A0A4P9Y0N6-F1
#
_entry.id   AF-A0A4P9Y0N6-F1
#
_cell.length_a   1.000
_cell.length_b   1.000
_cell.length_c   1.000
_cell.angle_alpha   90.00
_cell.angle_beta   90.00
_cell.angle_gamma   90.00
#
_symmetry.space_group_name_H-M   'P 1'
#
loop_
_entity.id
_entity.type
_entity.pdbx_description
1 polymer ?
#
loop_
_entity_poly.entity_id
_entity_poly.type
_entity_poly.pdbx_seq_one_letter_code
_entity_poly.pdbx_strand_id
1 'polypeptide(L)'
;MPTSGNLTRRQRARMHDQPDETLLELPEMESKKRKYTAEEAALRRSEVSRRREVQRKQKMEQIHRQTINKLLKKQASRKTKQEEAEESADLPLPPPPPSLLRYQWTKEGTTLSIPEGMTLYKGQVSSYPEERAKCEVPGCTKVHRYRIPKTNQPVCSLEHYRALVKPANSVA
;
A
#
# COMPACT_ATOMS: atom_id res chain seq x y z
N MET A 1 52.19 -19.95 -8.74
CA MET A 1 51.67 -21.33 -8.86
C MET A 1 50.78 -21.62 -7.65
N PRO A 2 49.53 -22.08 -7.82
CA PRO A 2 48.64 -22.36 -6.69
C PRO A 2 49.10 -23.62 -5.94
N THR A 3 49.13 -23.54 -4.62
CA THR A 3 49.56 -24.62 -3.71
C THR A 3 48.44 -25.66 -3.52
N SER A 4 48.81 -26.93 -3.46
CA SER A 4 47.93 -28.12 -3.51
C SER A 4 46.88 -28.25 -2.40
N GLY A 5 46.97 -27.43 -1.35
CA GLY A 5 46.12 -27.47 -0.14
C GLY A 5 44.66 -27.07 -0.37
N ASN A 6 44.38 -26.17 -1.31
CA ASN A 6 43.04 -25.57 -1.48
C ASN A 6 42.20 -26.17 -2.61
N LEU A 7 42.66 -27.26 -3.24
CA LEU A 7 41.93 -27.91 -4.33
C LEU A 7 40.87 -28.86 -3.79
N THR A 8 39.67 -28.81 -4.40
CA THR A 8 38.63 -29.82 -4.14
C THR A 8 39.08 -31.20 -4.63
N ARG A 9 38.54 -32.27 -4.05
CA ARG A 9 38.94 -33.67 -4.37
C ARG A 9 38.93 -33.96 -5.87
N ARG A 10 37.97 -33.40 -6.61
CA ARG A 10 37.82 -33.56 -8.06
C ARG A 10 38.84 -32.75 -8.86
N GLN A 11 39.24 -31.57 -8.37
CA GLN A 11 40.27 -30.74 -9.00
C GLN A 11 41.68 -31.31 -8.76
N ARG A 12 41.92 -31.91 -7.58
CA ARG A 12 43.20 -32.55 -7.26
C ARG A 12 43.44 -33.80 -8.13
N ALA A 13 42.39 -34.58 -8.38
CA ALA A 13 42.44 -35.76 -9.26
C ALA A 13 42.73 -35.43 -10.73
N ARG A 14 42.34 -34.25 -11.24
CA ARG A 14 42.66 -33.82 -12.62
C ARG A 14 44.10 -33.33 -12.81
N MET A 15 44.79 -32.99 -11.72
CA MET A 15 46.15 -32.42 -11.76
C MET A 15 47.23 -33.47 -11.56
N HIS A 16 46.93 -34.57 -10.87
CA HIS A 16 47.83 -35.70 -10.69
C HIS A 16 47.32 -36.88 -11.53
N ASP A 17 47.62 -36.89 -12.83
CA ASP A 17 47.53 -38.09 -13.69
C ASP A 17 48.74 -39.01 -13.40
N GLN A 18 48.91 -39.46 -12.16
CA GLN A 18 49.82 -40.56 -11.85
C GLN A 18 49.01 -41.85 -11.70
N PRO A 19 49.09 -42.81 -12.66
CA PRO A 19 48.88 -44.20 -12.30
C PRO A 19 50.03 -44.58 -11.34
N ASP A 20 49.74 -45.39 -10.34
CA ASP A 20 50.75 -45.99 -9.43
C ASP A 20 51.06 -45.22 -8.13
N GLU A 21 50.05 -44.74 -7.41
CA GLU A 21 50.02 -45.07 -5.97
C GLU A 21 49.41 -46.46 -5.89
N THR A 22 50.15 -47.45 -5.40
CA THR A 22 49.63 -48.79 -5.08
C THR A 22 48.28 -48.64 -4.40
N LEU A 23 47.21 -48.88 -5.17
CA LEU A 23 45.85 -48.85 -4.68
C LEU A 23 45.75 -50.02 -3.72
N LEU A 24 46.06 -49.77 -2.45
CA LEU A 24 45.69 -50.65 -1.36
C LEU A 24 44.18 -50.78 -1.46
N GLU A 25 43.74 -51.93 -1.96
CA GLU A 25 42.36 -52.35 -1.87
C GLU A 25 41.96 -52.17 -0.41
N LEU A 26 41.03 -51.25 -0.16
CA LEU A 26 40.38 -51.22 1.14
C LEU A 26 39.83 -52.63 1.33
N PRO A 27 40.11 -53.31 2.47
CA PRO A 27 39.48 -54.58 2.75
C PRO A 27 37.99 -54.43 2.47
N GLU A 28 37.40 -55.37 1.73
CA GLU A 28 35.96 -55.47 1.52
C GLU A 28 35.29 -55.78 2.88
N MET A 29 35.42 -54.87 3.83
CA MET A 29 34.61 -54.79 5.03
C MET A 29 33.27 -54.32 4.51
N GLU A 30 32.49 -55.33 4.12
CA GLU A 30 31.11 -55.27 3.74
C GLU A 30 30.45 -54.01 4.32
N SER A 31 29.82 -53.22 3.46
CA SER A 31 28.97 -52.08 3.83
C SER A 31 27.72 -52.51 4.64
N LYS A 32 27.83 -53.57 5.44
CA LYS A 32 26.90 -53.99 6.46
C LYS A 32 27.00 -52.96 7.59
N LYS A 33 25.96 -52.14 7.67
CA LYS A 33 25.56 -51.45 8.91
C LYS A 33 25.89 -52.40 10.07
N ARG A 34 26.80 -52.01 10.97
CA ARG A 34 27.19 -52.80 12.13
C ARG A 34 25.91 -53.32 12.79
N LYS A 35 25.76 -54.65 12.88
CA LYS A 35 24.58 -55.30 13.47
C LYS A 35 24.65 -55.07 14.97
N TYR A 36 24.01 -54.00 15.42
CA TYR A 36 23.90 -53.69 16.84
C TYR A 36 22.84 -54.57 17.47
N THR A 37 23.08 -54.99 18.71
CA THR A 37 22.05 -55.60 19.56
C THR A 37 20.92 -54.58 19.77
N ALA A 38 19.71 -55.06 20.07
CA ALA A 38 18.54 -54.18 20.23
C ALA A 38 18.77 -53.11 21.31
N GLU A 39 19.50 -53.46 22.37
CA GLU A 39 19.84 -52.57 23.49
C GLU A 39 20.86 -51.49 23.09
N GLU A 40 21.93 -51.86 22.39
CA GLU A 40 22.91 -50.90 21.87
C GLU A 40 22.30 -49.92 20.85
N ALA A 41 21.36 -50.40 20.03
CA ALA A 41 20.63 -49.55 19.09
C ALA A 41 19.72 -48.55 19.82
N ALA A 42 19.08 -48.95 20.92
CA ALA A 42 18.26 -48.07 21.74
C ALA A 42 19.10 -46.99 22.44
N LEU A 43 20.25 -47.38 23.00
CA LEU A 43 21.21 -46.45 23.62
C LEU A 43 21.73 -45.41 22.63
N ARG A 44 22.12 -45.81 21.41
CA ARG A 44 22.54 -44.84 20.40
C ARG A 44 21.43 -43.90 19.96
N ARG A 45 20.18 -44.37 19.88
CA ARG A 45 19.03 -43.51 19.55
C ARG A 45 18.79 -42.48 20.63
N SER A 46 18.88 -42.85 21.91
CA SER A 46 18.73 -41.91 23.03
C SER A 46 19.86 -40.89 23.06
N GLU A 47 21.11 -41.30 22.83
CA GLU A 47 22.26 -40.41 22.73
C GLU A 47 22.13 -39.41 21.57
N VAL A 48 21.71 -39.87 20.38
CA VAL A 48 21.49 -39.00 19.22
C VAL A 48 20.34 -38.02 19.48
N SER A 49 19.25 -38.46 20.13
CA SER A 49 18.16 -37.58 20.52
C SER A 49 18.63 -36.49 21.47
N ARG A 50 19.37 -36.87 22.51
CA ARG A 50 19.97 -35.94 23.48
C ARG A 50 20.88 -34.93 22.79
N ARG A 51 21.76 -35.39 21.88
CA ARG A 51 22.65 -34.50 21.13
C ARG A 51 21.87 -33.52 20.24
N ARG A 52 20.81 -33.98 19.58
CA ARG A 52 19.94 -33.13 18.76
C ARG A 52 19.20 -32.08 19.60
N GLU A 53 18.74 -32.43 20.79
CA GLU A 53 18.10 -31.50 21.71
C GLU A 53 19.06 -30.41 22.21
N VAL A 54 20.28 -30.80 22.61
CA VAL A 54 21.32 -29.84 23.02
C VAL A 54 21.65 -28.88 21.88
N GLN A 55 21.85 -29.39 20.66
CA GLN A 55 22.10 -28.54 19.48
C GLN A 55 20.92 -27.62 19.18
N ARG A 56 19.68 -28.08 19.35
CA ARG A 56 18.49 -27.26 19.17
C ARG A 56 18.46 -26.11 20.18
N LYS A 57 18.69 -26.40 21.47
CA LYS A 57 18.74 -25.39 22.53
C LYS A 57 19.83 -24.34 22.26
N GLN A 58 21.04 -24.78 21.90
CA GLN A 58 22.14 -23.88 21.55
C GLN A 58 21.81 -22.97 20.35
N LYS A 59 21.19 -23.51 19.29
CA LYS A 59 20.75 -22.70 18.16
C LYS A 59 19.68 -21.70 18.55
N MET A 60 18.71 -22.09 19.38
CA MET A 60 17.66 -21.18 19.85
C MET A 60 18.22 -20.07 20.72
N GLU A 61 19.16 -20.37 21.62
CA GLU A 61 19.85 -19.35 22.42
C GLU A 61 20.68 -18.40 21.55
N GLN A 62 21.37 -18.91 20.53
CA GLN A 62 22.12 -18.08 19.58
C GLN A 62 21.18 -17.17 18.78
N ILE A 63 20.07 -17.69 18.26
CA ILE A 63 19.04 -16.91 17.56
C ILE A 63 18.45 -15.85 18.49
N HIS A 64 18.10 -16.23 19.72
CA HIS A 64 17.55 -15.31 20.71
C HIS A 64 18.52 -14.16 21.02
N ARG A 65 19.81 -14.47 21.27
CA ARG A 65 20.85 -13.46 21.48
C ARG A 65 21.07 -12.58 20.25
N GLN A 66 21.07 -13.15 19.05
CA GLN A 66 21.20 -12.39 17.80
C GLN A 66 20.01 -11.45 17.58
N THR A 67 18.78 -11.91 17.86
CA THR A 67 17.57 -11.10 17.78
C THR A 67 17.59 -9.97 18.81
N ILE A 68 17.95 -10.26 20.07
CA ILE A 68 18.15 -9.23 21.10
C ILE A 68 19.19 -8.22 20.62
N ASN A 69 20.34 -8.67 20.13
CA ASN A 69 21.39 -7.76 19.65
C ASN A 69 20.94 -6.96 18.43
N LYS A 70 20.08 -7.50 17.56
CA LYS A 70 19.50 -6.79 16.43
C LYS A 70 18.50 -5.71 16.85
N LEU A 71 17.78 -5.93 17.96
CA LEU A 71 16.86 -4.95 18.54
C LEU A 71 17.61 -3.87 19.34
N LEU A 72 18.57 -4.27 20.18
CA LEU A 72 19.37 -3.36 21.00
C LEU A 72 20.35 -2.52 20.17
N LYS A 73 21.05 -3.14 19.23
CA LYS A 73 21.89 -2.42 18.28
C LYS A 73 20.97 -1.90 17.20
N LYS A 74 20.40 -0.70 17.42
CA LYS A 74 19.71 0.13 16.42
C LYS A 74 20.51 -0.05 15.13
N GLN A 75 20.01 -0.85 14.18
CA GLN A 75 20.54 -0.82 12.83
C GLN A 75 20.42 0.65 12.47
N ALA A 76 21.53 1.32 12.17
CA ALA A 76 21.46 2.65 11.59
C ALA A 76 20.73 2.44 10.26
N SER A 77 19.39 2.53 10.29
CA SER A 77 18.58 2.69 9.12
C SER A 77 19.24 3.85 8.39
N ARG A 78 19.56 3.66 7.11
CA ARG A 78 19.82 4.80 6.25
C ARG A 78 18.59 5.68 6.43
N LYS A 79 18.73 6.76 7.19
CA LYS A 79 17.65 7.63 7.63
C LYS A 79 16.84 8.04 6.41
N THR A 80 15.76 7.33 6.13
CA THR A 80 14.64 7.90 5.40
C THR A 80 14.06 8.93 6.35
N LYS A 81 13.93 10.16 5.86
CA LYS A 81 13.54 11.41 6.54
C LYS A 81 12.22 11.35 7.35
N GLN A 82 11.58 10.18 7.44
CA GLN A 82 10.36 9.91 8.19
C GLN A 82 10.60 9.48 9.64
N GLU A 83 11.71 8.82 9.98
CA GLU A 83 11.91 8.27 11.34
C GLU A 83 12.37 9.32 12.38
N GLU A 84 12.89 10.48 11.94
CA GLU A 84 13.19 11.60 12.85
C GLU A 84 11.93 12.24 13.46
N ALA A 85 10.74 11.94 12.93
CA ALA A 85 9.47 12.46 13.45
C ALA A 85 8.91 11.68 14.66
N GLU A 86 9.34 10.42 14.87
CA GLU A 86 8.83 9.58 15.96
C GLU A 86 9.67 9.71 17.25
N GLU A 87 10.98 9.99 17.15
CA GLU A 87 11.84 10.23 18.33
C GLU A 87 11.56 11.59 19.01
N SER A 88 10.80 12.48 18.34
CA SER A 88 10.27 13.72 18.90
C SER A 88 8.89 13.59 19.54
N ALA A 89 8.33 12.38 19.68
CA ALA A 89 6.98 12.17 20.25
C ALA A 89 6.89 12.41 21.77
N ASP A 90 8.02 12.58 22.47
CA ASP A 90 8.06 12.93 23.91
C ASP A 90 8.27 14.44 24.14
N LEU A 91 8.35 15.22 23.05
CA LEU A 91 8.27 16.68 23.08
C LEU A 91 6.89 17.08 22.52
N PRO A 92 6.27 18.19 22.97
CA PRO A 92 5.04 18.69 22.37
C PRO A 92 5.29 18.87 20.87
N LEU A 93 4.70 17.98 20.06
CA LEU A 93 4.85 17.99 18.61
C LEU A 93 4.47 19.40 18.13
N PRO A 94 5.39 20.16 17.50
CA PRO A 94 5.06 21.48 17.00
C PRO A 94 3.85 21.35 16.07
N PRO A 95 2.90 22.30 16.11
CA PRO A 95 1.72 22.23 15.26
C PRO A 95 2.18 22.03 13.81
N PRO A 96 1.61 21.04 13.09
CA PRO A 96 2.01 20.77 11.72
C PRO A 96 1.92 22.07 10.91
N PRO A 97 2.82 22.27 9.93
CA PRO A 97 2.81 23.49 9.13
C PRO A 97 1.40 23.71 8.56
N PRO A 98 0.92 24.96 8.50
CA PRO A 98 -0.46 25.31 8.16
C PRO A 98 -0.78 25.08 6.66
N SER A 99 -0.29 24.00 6.07
CA SER A 99 -0.44 23.68 4.64
C SER A 99 -1.16 22.35 4.38
N LEU A 100 -1.38 21.53 5.40
CA LEU A 100 -1.99 20.20 5.25
C LEU A 100 -3.42 20.16 5.79
N LEU A 101 -4.31 19.51 5.03
CA LEU A 101 -5.64 19.12 5.48
C LEU A 101 -5.52 18.13 6.64
N ARG A 102 -6.24 18.36 7.74
CA ARG A 102 -6.26 17.44 8.90
C ARG A 102 -7.62 16.76 9.02
N TYR A 103 -7.63 15.45 8.89
CA TYR A 103 -8.82 14.63 9.13
C TYR A 103 -8.70 13.92 10.48
N GLN A 104 -9.73 14.02 11.31
CA GLN A 104 -9.81 13.35 12.60
C GLN A 104 -11.12 12.59 12.73
N TRP A 105 -11.01 11.34 13.18
CA TRP A 105 -12.15 10.50 13.51
C TRP A 105 -12.11 10.15 15.00
N THR A 106 -13.14 10.59 15.72
CA THR A 106 -13.27 10.42 17.17
C THR A 106 -14.65 9.82 17.48
N LYS A 107 -14.84 9.27 18.69
CA LYS A 107 -16.15 8.74 19.13
C LYS A 107 -17.26 9.79 19.10
N GLU A 108 -16.91 11.07 19.26
CA GLU A 108 -17.83 12.21 19.23
C GLU A 108 -18.20 12.66 17.80
N GLY A 109 -17.46 12.20 16.79
CA GLY A 109 -17.72 12.54 15.39
C GLY A 109 -16.45 12.65 14.54
N THR A 110 -16.67 13.12 13.31
CA THR A 110 -15.62 13.27 12.30
C THR A 110 -15.41 14.76 12.01
N THR A 111 -14.17 15.24 12.10
CA THR A 111 -13.83 16.65 11.83
C THR A 111 -12.75 16.76 10.77
N LEU A 112 -12.91 17.72 9.84
CA LEU A 112 -11.96 18.05 8.79
C LEU A 112 -11.51 19.50 8.96
N SER A 113 -10.24 19.71 9.29
CA SER A 113 -9.62 21.03 9.45
C SER A 113 -8.88 21.43 8.18
N ILE A 114 -9.15 22.64 7.70
CA ILE A 114 -8.69 23.13 6.40
C ILE A 114 -7.87 24.40 6.63
N PRO A 115 -6.60 24.44 6.20
CA PRO A 115 -5.73 25.57 6.49
C PRO A 115 -6.13 26.84 5.73
N GLU A 116 -5.83 27.99 6.34
CA GLU A 116 -5.98 29.31 5.72
C GLU A 116 -5.01 29.45 4.54
N GLY A 117 -5.53 29.33 3.33
CA GLY A 117 -4.75 29.37 2.08
C GLY A 117 -5.15 28.30 1.06
N MET A 118 -5.89 27.27 1.49
CA MET A 118 -6.44 26.27 0.57
C MET A 118 -7.85 26.66 0.13
N THR A 119 -8.02 26.99 -1.15
CA THR A 119 -9.35 27.23 -1.73
C THR A 119 -10.05 25.90 -1.97
N LEU A 120 -11.08 25.62 -1.18
CA LEU A 120 -11.98 24.51 -1.49
C LEU A 120 -12.84 24.91 -2.66
N TYR A 121 -12.95 24.02 -3.64
CA TYR A 121 -13.95 24.14 -4.68
C TYR A 121 -15.33 23.99 -4.05
N LYS A 122 -16.00 25.12 -3.79
CA LYS A 122 -17.41 25.14 -3.47
C LYS A 122 -18.14 24.85 -4.77
N GLY A 123 -18.47 23.59 -5.00
CA GLY A 123 -19.28 23.19 -6.14
C GLY A 123 -20.54 24.05 -6.18
N GLN A 124 -20.79 24.68 -7.33
CA GLN A 124 -22.05 25.35 -7.53
C GLN A 124 -23.14 24.28 -7.48
N VAL A 125 -24.09 24.45 -6.57
CA VAL A 125 -25.29 23.61 -6.57
C VAL A 125 -25.97 23.91 -7.90
N SER A 126 -26.06 22.90 -8.78
CA SER A 126 -26.89 23.00 -9.97
C SER A 126 -28.31 23.22 -9.48
N SER A 127 -28.78 24.46 -9.56
CA SER A 127 -30.19 24.71 -9.31
C SER A 127 -30.95 24.03 -10.45
N TYR A 128 -31.99 23.26 -10.07
CA TYR A 128 -33.01 22.82 -11.01
C TYR A 128 -33.46 24.02 -11.86
N PRO A 129 -33.77 23.84 -13.17
CA PRO A 129 -34.02 24.93 -14.09
C PRO A 129 -34.99 25.98 -13.53
N GLU A 130 -34.70 27.25 -13.83
CA GLU A 130 -35.53 28.39 -13.43
C GLU A 130 -37.01 28.17 -13.76
N GLU A 131 -37.90 28.71 -12.91
CA GLU A 131 -39.33 28.65 -13.15
C GLU A 131 -39.67 29.22 -14.54
N ARG A 132 -40.46 28.47 -15.32
CA ARG A 132 -40.81 28.88 -16.67
C ARG A 132 -41.55 30.23 -16.64
N ALA A 133 -41.07 31.18 -17.46
CA ALA A 133 -41.69 32.50 -17.57
C ALA A 133 -43.20 32.44 -17.85
N LYS A 134 -43.95 33.37 -17.27
CA LYS A 134 -45.37 33.56 -17.51
C LYS A 134 -45.59 34.32 -18.82
N CYS A 135 -46.81 34.28 -19.33
CA CYS A 135 -47.22 35.04 -20.52
C CYS A 135 -47.10 36.55 -20.26
N GLU A 136 -46.59 37.31 -21.24
CA GLU A 136 -46.35 38.77 -21.11
C GLU A 136 -47.61 39.62 -21.36
N VAL A 137 -48.73 39.00 -21.77
CA VAL A 137 -50.01 39.69 -21.97
C VAL A 137 -50.59 40.17 -20.63
N PRO A 138 -51.04 41.44 -20.53
CA PRO A 138 -51.64 41.96 -19.29
C PRO A 138 -52.82 41.09 -18.86
N GLY A 139 -52.76 40.56 -17.63
CA GLY A 139 -53.81 39.72 -17.04
C GLY A 139 -53.64 38.21 -17.23
N CYS A 140 -52.58 37.73 -17.89
CA CYS A 140 -52.34 36.29 -18.05
C CYS A 140 -51.32 35.72 -17.05
N THR A 141 -51.73 34.74 -16.25
CA THR A 141 -50.87 34.05 -15.27
C THR A 141 -50.38 32.67 -15.74
N LYS A 142 -50.69 32.28 -16.99
CA LYS A 142 -50.31 30.98 -17.54
C LYS A 142 -48.83 30.97 -17.93
N VAL A 143 -48.19 29.82 -17.73
CA VAL A 143 -46.84 29.56 -18.22
C VAL A 143 -46.80 29.66 -19.75
N HIS A 144 -45.75 30.27 -20.29
CA HIS A 144 -45.60 30.41 -21.72
C HIS A 144 -45.40 29.06 -22.43
N ARG A 145 -45.89 28.99 -23.67
CA ARG A 145 -45.71 27.82 -24.56
C ARG A 145 -44.94 28.17 -25.82
N TYR A 146 -45.05 29.42 -26.26
CA TYR A 146 -44.46 29.92 -27.49
C TYR A 146 -43.71 31.22 -27.23
N ARG A 147 -42.79 31.58 -28.11
CA ARG A 147 -42.15 32.90 -28.16
C ARG A 147 -42.45 33.55 -29.50
N ILE A 148 -42.71 34.86 -29.49
CA ILE A 148 -42.88 35.64 -30.71
C ILE A 148 -41.50 35.83 -31.37
N PRO A 149 -41.26 35.41 -32.62
CA PRO A 149 -39.92 35.50 -33.24
C PRO A 149 -39.37 36.94 -33.36
N LYS A 150 -40.26 37.92 -33.49
CA LYS A 150 -39.87 39.34 -33.68
C LYS A 150 -39.55 40.04 -32.36
N THR A 151 -40.28 39.76 -31.28
CA THR A 151 -40.16 40.47 -30.00
C THR A 151 -39.57 39.60 -28.89
N ASN A 152 -39.36 38.31 -29.13
CA ASN A 152 -38.96 37.30 -28.13
C ASN A 152 -39.85 37.22 -26.88
N GLN A 153 -41.07 37.77 -26.95
CA GLN A 153 -41.98 37.78 -25.81
C GLN A 153 -42.63 36.40 -25.59
N PRO A 154 -42.70 35.91 -24.33
CA PRO A 154 -43.34 34.66 -23.95
C PRO A 154 -44.86 34.76 -24.02
N VAL A 155 -45.49 33.80 -24.70
CA VAL A 155 -46.94 33.75 -24.93
C VAL A 155 -47.51 32.36 -24.65
N CYS A 156 -48.71 32.28 -24.07
CA CYS A 156 -49.37 31.00 -23.78
C CYS A 156 -50.35 30.50 -24.88
N SER A 157 -51.00 31.40 -25.64
CA SER A 157 -52.04 31.06 -26.63
C SER A 157 -51.92 31.89 -27.91
N LEU A 158 -52.59 31.43 -28.98
CA LEU A 158 -52.58 32.12 -30.28
C LEU A 158 -53.32 33.46 -30.25
N GLU A 159 -54.32 33.61 -29.38
CA GLU A 159 -55.02 34.88 -29.13
C GLU A 159 -54.09 35.93 -28.54
N HIS A 160 -53.28 35.54 -27.55
CA HIS A 160 -52.26 36.39 -26.95
C HIS A 160 -51.12 36.73 -27.92
N TYR A 161 -50.79 35.79 -28.83
CA TYR A 161 -49.85 36.06 -29.90
C TYR A 161 -50.39 37.13 -30.84
N ARG A 162 -51.66 37.01 -31.26
CA ARG A 162 -52.32 38.02 -32.11
C ARG A 162 -52.45 39.36 -31.40
N ALA A 163 -52.76 39.40 -30.11
CA ALA A 163 -52.87 40.63 -29.33
C ALA A 163 -51.55 41.41 -29.28
N LEU A 164 -50.41 40.72 -29.17
CA LEU A 164 -49.07 41.33 -29.13
C LEU A 164 -48.46 41.59 -30.51
N VAL A 165 -48.87 40.85 -31.55
CA VAL A 165 -48.38 41.05 -32.93
C VAL A 165 -49.21 42.08 -33.72
N LYS A 166 -50.48 42.30 -33.37
CA LYS A 166 -51.36 43.28 -34.01
C LYS A 166 -51.31 44.74 -33.51
N PRO A 167 -50.55 45.18 -32.48
CA PRO A 167 -50.62 46.57 -32.03
C PRO A 167 -49.69 47.46 -32.87
N ALA A 168 -49.91 47.53 -34.19
CA ALA A 168 -49.23 48.48 -35.06
C ALA A 168 -49.98 48.87 -36.34
N ASN A 169 -51.21 48.39 -36.61
CA ASN A 169 -51.96 48.77 -37.82
C ASN A 169 -53.48 48.80 -37.56
N SER A 170 -53.94 49.67 -36.66
CA SER A 170 -55.35 50.07 -36.60
C SER A 170 -55.48 51.50 -36.09
N VAL A 171 -54.91 52.44 -36.85
CA VAL A 171 -55.39 53.83 -36.88
C VAL A 171 -55.43 54.25 -38.34
N ALA A 172 -56.64 54.20 -38.91
CA ALA A 172 -57.17 55.03 -39.98
C ALA A 172 -58.55 54.47 -40.36
#